data_AF-A0A1H6CBF5-F1
#
_entry.id   AF-A0A1H6CBF5-F1
#
_cell.length_a   1.000
_cell.length_b   1.000
_cell.length_c   1.000
_cell.angle_alpha   90.00
_cell.angle_beta   90.00
_cell.angle_gamma   90.00
#
_symmetry.space_group_name_H-M   'P 1'
#
loop_
_entity.id
_entity.type
_entity.pdbx_description
1 polymer ?
#
loop_
_entity_poly.entity_id
_entity_poly.type
_entity_poly.pdbx_seq_one_letter_code
_entity_poly.pdbx_strand_id
1 'polypeptide(L)'
;MSIPSDPLTERERQAVLLAHDVHDHLLHWLTRHGVACPLVVSPFVDATGQPSVLLRLNSPAARTLLRALTLPAPPSNPRNVQRRDSF
;
A
#
# COMPACT_ATOMS: atom_id res chain seq x y z
N MET A 1 -33.25 5.24 24.61
CA MET A 1 -32.04 5.86 24.02
C MET A 1 -31.35 4.79 23.19
N SER A 2 -31.34 4.94 21.87
CA SER A 2 -30.64 3.99 20.99
C SER A 2 -29.15 4.37 20.95
N ILE A 3 -28.29 3.47 21.41
CA ILE A 3 -26.84 3.61 21.26
C ILE A 3 -26.54 3.47 19.76
N PRO A 4 -25.81 4.40 19.11
CA PRO A 4 -25.41 4.22 17.72
C PRO A 4 -24.64 2.91 17.59
N SER A 5 -25.17 1.98 16.80
CA SER A 5 -24.69 0.60 16.69
C SER A 5 -23.36 0.47 15.92
N ASP A 6 -22.79 1.57 15.46
CA ASP A 6 -21.55 1.57 14.68
C ASP A 6 -20.61 2.66 15.21
N PRO A 7 -19.47 2.28 15.82
CA PRO A 7 -18.53 3.24 16.39
C PRO A 7 -17.78 4.05 15.32
N LEU A 8 -17.86 3.65 14.05
CA LEU A 8 -17.17 4.28 12.93
C LEU A 8 -18.16 4.65 11.84
N THR A 9 -18.01 5.85 11.30
CA THR A 9 -18.62 6.24 10.02
C THR A 9 -18.07 5.39 8.88
N GLU A 10 -18.78 5.34 7.76
CA GLU A 10 -18.33 4.59 6.58
C GLU A 10 -16.94 5.04 6.08
N ARG A 11 -16.66 6.35 6.14
CA ARG A 11 -15.35 6.88 5.75
C ARG A 11 -14.23 6.45 6.68
N GLU A 12 -14.50 6.40 7.99
CA GLU A 12 -13.52 5.90 8.96
C GLU A 12 -13.29 4.40 8.77
N ARG A 13 -14.34 3.62 8.50
CA ARG A 13 -14.21 2.21 8.14
C ARG A 13 -13.35 2.02 6.91
N GLN A 14 -13.57 2.80 5.85
CA GLN A 14 -12.76 2.78 4.64
C GLN A 14 -11.29 3.13 4.93
N ALA A 15 -11.02 4.11 5.80
CA ALA A 15 -9.65 4.45 6.18
C ALA A 15 -8.96 3.29 6.92
N VAL A 16 -9.67 2.59 7.82
CA VAL A 16 -9.16 1.42 8.53
C VAL A 16 -8.83 0.27 7.56
N LEU A 17 -9.73 -0.03 6.61
CA LEU A 17 -9.49 -1.04 5.59
C LEU A 17 -8.27 -0.67 4.73
N LEU A 18 -8.18 0.58 4.28
CA LEU A 18 -7.03 1.07 3.53
C LEU A 18 -5.72 0.94 4.33
N ALA A 19 -5.73 1.23 5.62
CA ALA A 19 -4.55 1.09 6.47
C ALA A 19 -4.08 -0.37 6.58
N HIS A 20 -5.02 -1.31 6.70
CA HIS A 20 -4.73 -2.74 6.69
C HIS A 20 -4.13 -3.18 5.34
N ASP A 21 -4.78 -2.82 4.24
CA ASP A 21 -4.31 -3.19 2.90
C ASP A 21 -2.90 -2.64 2.64
N VAL A 22 -2.68 -1.36 2.94
CA VAL A 22 -1.36 -0.73 2.78
C VAL A 22 -0.32 -1.39 3.68
N HIS A 23 -0.67 -1.69 4.94
CA HIS A 23 0.25 -2.35 5.87
C HIS A 23 0.71 -3.70 5.31
N ASP A 24 -0.22 -4.57 4.93
CA ASP A 24 0.10 -5.94 4.52
C ASP A 24 0.88 -5.97 3.20
N HIS A 25 0.45 -5.19 2.21
CA HIS A 25 1.13 -5.14 0.92
C HIS A 25 2.53 -4.53 1.03
N LEU A 26 2.68 -3.42 1.77
CA LEU A 26 3.96 -2.75 1.90
C LEU A 26 4.94 -3.55 2.78
N LEU A 27 4.48 -4.15 3.87
CA LEU A 27 5.30 -5.00 4.72
C LEU A 27 5.81 -6.22 3.95
N HIS A 28 4.93 -6.89 3.20
CA HIS A 28 5.30 -8.03 2.37
C HIS A 28 6.31 -7.63 1.30
N TRP A 29 6.08 -6.50 0.63
CA TRP A 29 7.01 -5.97 -0.37
C TRP A 29 8.39 -5.62 0.22
N LEU A 30 8.44 -4.89 1.33
CA LEU A 30 9.69 -4.54 2.02
C LEU A 30 10.47 -5.78 2.46
N THR A 31 9.77 -6.79 2.97
CA THR A 31 10.38 -8.06 3.38
C THR A 31 11.02 -8.78 2.20
N ARG A 32 10.36 -8.82 1.02
CA ARG A 32 10.96 -9.39 -0.21
C ARG A 32 12.20 -8.63 -0.69
N HIS A 33 12.31 -7.35 -0.35
CA HIS A 33 13.49 -6.53 -0.62
C HIS A 33 14.53 -6.55 0.51
N GLY A 34 14.41 -7.48 1.47
CA GLY A 34 15.37 -7.66 2.56
C GLY A 34 15.34 -6.56 3.62
N VAL A 35 14.26 -5.77 3.68
CA VAL A 35 14.09 -4.69 4.65
C VAL A 35 13.12 -5.14 5.73
N ALA A 36 13.65 -5.46 6.92
CA ALA A 36 12.83 -5.59 8.12
C ALA A 36 12.64 -4.20 8.76
N CYS A 37 11.40 -3.76 8.94
CA CYS A 37 11.10 -2.54 9.68
C CYS A 37 9.79 -2.65 10.46
N PRO A 38 9.67 -1.99 11.63
CA PRO A 38 8.37 -1.76 12.24
C PRO A 38 7.60 -0.74 11.38
N LEU A 39 6.82 -1.25 10.43
CA LEU A 39 5.89 -0.46 9.63
C LEU A 39 4.71 -0.07 10.51
N VAL A 40 4.39 1.22 10.57
CA VAL A 40 3.15 1.70 11.19
C VAL A 40 2.35 2.43 10.14
N VAL A 41 1.10 2.00 9.98
CA VAL A 41 0.11 2.63 9.10
C VAL A 41 -1.05 3.07 9.98
N SER A 42 -1.33 4.37 10.02
CA SER A 42 -2.40 4.95 10.83
C SER A 42 -3.51 5.45 9.91
N PRO A 43 -4.76 4.97 10.08
CA PRO A 43 -5.89 5.47 9.32
C PRO A 43 -6.31 6.85 9.81
N PHE A 44 -6.73 7.71 8.91
CA PHE A 44 -7.41 8.96 9.25
C PHE A 44 -8.34 9.40 8.13
N VAL A 45 -9.31 10.26 8.45
CA VAL A 45 -10.09 11.00 7.46
C VAL A 45 -9.51 12.41 7.39
N ASP A 46 -9.10 12.85 6.21
CA ASP A 46 -8.48 14.16 6.05
C ASP A 46 -9.50 15.32 6.18
N ALA A 47 -9.01 16.56 6.13
CA ALA A 47 -9.86 17.75 6.24
C ALA A 47 -10.89 17.89 5.10
N THR A 48 -10.72 17.17 3.99
CA THR A 48 -11.65 17.15 2.86
C THR A 48 -12.68 16.02 2.97
N GLY A 49 -12.57 15.18 4.01
CA GLY A 49 -13.43 14.02 4.21
C GLY A 49 -12.97 12.77 3.47
N GLN A 50 -11.74 12.73 2.96
CA GLN A 50 -11.21 11.57 2.24
C GLN A 50 -10.55 10.57 3.18
N PRO A 51 -10.87 9.27 3.07
CA PRO A 51 -10.13 8.21 3.75
C PRO A 51 -8.66 8.21 3.32
N SER A 52 -7.75 8.27 4.29
CA SER A 52 -6.32 8.45 4.07
C SER A 52 -5.50 7.68 5.10
N VAL A 53 -4.19 7.54 4.86
CA VAL A 53 -3.26 6.84 5.75
C VAL A 53 -1.97 7.63 5.99
N LEU A 54 -1.47 7.59 7.22
CA LEU A 54 -0.13 8.05 7.57
C LEU A 54 0.81 6.86 7.71
N LEU A 55 1.96 6.95 7.04
CA LEU A 55 2.99 5.91 7.00
C LEU A 55 4.20 6.36 7.80
N ARG A 56 4.60 5.57 8.80
CA ARG A 56 5.90 5.74 9.47
C ARG A 56 6.85 4.65 9.02
N LEU A 57 7.96 5.09 8.42
CA LEU A 57 9.03 4.25 7.90
C LEU A 57 10.37 4.63 8.54
N ASN A 58 11.26 3.65 8.70
CA ASN A 58 12.67 3.95 9.00
C ASN A 58 13.43 4.33 7.71
N SER A 59 14.65 4.87 7.86
CA SER A 59 15.43 5.34 6.70
C SER A 59 15.65 4.26 5.61
N PRO A 60 16.00 3.00 5.95
CA PRO A 60 16.13 1.93 4.95
C PRO A 60 14.85 1.65 4.16
N ALA A 61 13.70 1.57 4.83
CA ALA A 61 12.42 1.33 4.18
C ALA A 61 11.99 2.50 3.29
N ALA A 62 12.13 3.74 3.77
CA ALA A 62 11.83 4.94 3.00
C ALA A 62 12.68 5.03 1.73
N ARG A 63 14.00 4.80 1.82
CA ARG A 63 14.88 4.78 0.63
C ARG A 63 14.52 3.68 -0.35
N THR A 64 14.11 2.52 0.14
CA THR A 64 13.70 1.39 -0.70
C THR A 64 12.41 1.71 -1.44
N LEU A 65 11.41 2.26 -0.75
CA LEU A 65 10.17 2.75 -1.35
C LEU A 65 10.45 3.82 -2.42
N LEU A 66 11.28 4.82 -2.12
CA LEU A 66 11.62 5.88 -3.08
C LEU A 66 12.29 5.35 -4.35
N ARG A 67 13.18 4.35 -4.24
CA ARG A 67 13.76 3.69 -5.41
C ARG A 67 12.70 3.02 -6.27
N ALA A 68 11.74 2.33 -5.66
CA ALA A 68 10.65 1.67 -6.39
C ALA A 68 9.75 2.64 -7.14
N LEU A 69 9.50 3.83 -6.57
CA LEU A 69 8.69 4.88 -7.20
C LEU A 69 9.41 5.65 -8.30
N THR A 70 10.75 5.64 -8.30
CA THR A 70 11.58 6.41 -9.25
C THR A 70 12.16 5.57 -10.37
N LEU A 71 12.23 4.25 -10.20
CA LEU A 71 12.68 3.34 -11.25
C LEU A 71 11.59 3.21 -12.32
N PRO A 72 11.90 3.49 -13.61
CA PRO A 72 10.97 3.18 -14.68
C PRO A 72 10.68 1.68 -14.66
N ALA A 73 9.42 1.32 -14.93
CA ALA A 73 9.05 -0.09 -15.09
C ALA A 73 10.01 -0.75 -16.09
N PRO A 74 10.53 -1.97 -15.79
CA PRO A 74 11.43 -2.63 -16.72
C PRO A 74 10.75 -2.71 -18.09
N PRO A 75 11.48 -2.48 -19.20
CA PRO A 75 10.88 -2.51 -20.53
C PRO A 75 10.18 -3.87 -20.70
N SER A 76 8.88 -3.83 -20.97
CA SER A 76 8.09 -5.02 -21.26
C SER A 76 8.73 -5.71 -22.46
N ASN A 77 9.43 -6.81 -22.24
CA ASN A 77 10.14 -7.50 -23.31
C ASN A 77 9.07 -8.15 -24.22
N PRO A 78 8.87 -7.71 -25.48
CA PRO A 78 7.79 -8.22 -26.32
C PRO A 78 7.97 -9.69 -26.77
N ARG A 79 9.07 -10.34 -26.36
CA ARG A 79 9.45 -11.69 -26.80
C ARG A 79 8.49 -12.83 -26.41
N ASN A 80 7.48 -12.60 -25.58
CA ASN A 80 6.55 -13.66 -25.14
C ASN A 80 5.20 -13.69 -25.88
N VAL A 81 4.97 -12.78 -26.85
CA VAL A 81 3.74 -12.80 -27.66
C VAL A 81 3.88 -13.74 -28.89
N GLN A 82 5.09 -14.15 -29.26
CA GLN A 82 5.33 -14.82 -30.55
C GLN A 82 5.53 -16.34 -30.50
N ARG A 83 5.38 -16.99 -29.33
CA ARG A 83 5.52 -18.46 -29.18
C ARG A 83 4.20 -19.23 -29.03
N ARG A 84 3.06 -18.64 -29.38
CA ARG A 84 1.77 -19.35 -29.42
C ARG A 84 1.19 -19.55 -30.84
N ASP A 85 1.77 -18.93 -31.85
CA ASP A 85 1.30 -19.04 -33.25
C ASP A 85 2.38 -19.65 -34.16
N SER A 86 2.86 -20.85 -33.82
CA SER A 86 3.62 -21.65 -34.76
C SER A 86 3.14 -23.09 -34.69
N PHE A 87 2.44 -23.44 -35.77
CA PHE A 87 1.91 -24.73 -36.23
C PHE A 87 2.68 -25.97 -35.78
#